data_AF-A0A4Q5XAM6-F1
#
_entry.id   AF-A0A4Q5XAM6-F1
#
_cell.length_a   1.000
_cell.length_b   1.000
_cell.length_c   1.000
_cell.angle_alpha   90.00
_cell.angle_beta   90.00
_cell.angle_gamma   90.00
#
_symmetry.space_group_name_H-M   'P 1'
#
loop_
_entity.id
_entity.type
_entity.pdbx_description
1 polymer ?
#
loop_
_entity_poly.entity_id
_entity_poly.type
_entity_poly.pdbx_seq_one_letter_code
_entity_poly.pdbx_strand_id
1 'polypeptide(L)'
;MKDSNLPRVRDEAGEAERREALLREQPLLIGAEWAKVVCGEALQSRGSIDGGWPGTVPEARGRIAHALGQQLSARRWAALTPPELAAAASAAYHHARRAWQVASKQRRPSTATAATEARKPGC
;
A
#
# COMPACT_ATOMS: atom_id res chain seq x y z
N MET A 1 42.58 -34.04 -8.21
CA MET A 1 41.59 -33.56 -7.22
C MET A 1 42.19 -32.36 -6.50
N LYS A 2 41.74 -31.15 -6.81
CA LYS A 2 41.91 -29.96 -5.99
C LYS A 2 40.87 -28.93 -6.44
N ASP A 3 39.92 -28.71 -5.54
CA ASP A 3 38.86 -27.73 -5.59
C ASP A 3 39.39 -26.32 -5.86
N SER A 4 38.72 -25.58 -6.74
CA SER A 4 38.76 -24.11 -6.77
C SER A 4 37.46 -23.61 -7.39
N ASN A 5 36.39 -23.84 -6.64
CA ASN A 5 35.08 -23.24 -6.81
C ASN A 5 35.07 -21.89 -6.09
N LEU A 6 35.08 -20.77 -6.83
CA LEU A 6 34.62 -19.43 -6.43
C LEU A 6 34.40 -18.63 -7.73
N PRO A 7 33.21 -18.07 -8.00
CA PRO A 7 32.60 -17.04 -7.16
C PRO A 7 31.08 -17.22 -6.94
N ARG A 8 30.63 -17.42 -5.70
CA ARG A 8 29.19 -17.37 -5.33
C ARG A 8 28.82 -16.17 -4.45
N VAL A 9 29.79 -15.61 -3.73
CA VAL A 9 29.53 -14.64 -2.66
C VAL A 9 29.01 -13.28 -3.16
N ARG A 10 29.34 -12.87 -4.39
CA ARG A 10 28.85 -11.60 -4.96
C ARG A 10 27.37 -11.65 -5.37
N ASP A 11 26.92 -12.80 -5.89
CA ASP A 11 25.54 -12.97 -6.32
C ASP A 11 24.58 -13.12 -5.13
N GLU A 12 25.02 -13.79 -4.06
CA GLU A 12 24.21 -13.96 -2.84
C GLU A 12 23.98 -12.64 -2.08
N ALA A 13 24.98 -11.76 -2.03
CA ALA A 13 24.83 -10.43 -1.43
C ALA A 13 23.82 -9.57 -2.21
N GLY A 14 23.86 -9.61 -3.55
CA GLY A 14 22.90 -8.90 -4.40
C GLY A 14 21.49 -9.49 -4.32
N GLU A 15 21.36 -10.80 -4.09
CA GLU A 15 20.07 -11.46 -3.92
C GLU A 15 19.42 -11.11 -2.57
N ALA A 16 20.19 -11.08 -1.49
CA ALA A 16 19.72 -10.64 -0.17
C ALA A 16 19.21 -9.19 -0.22
N GLU A 17 19.97 -8.27 -0.83
CA GLU A 17 19.57 -6.87 -0.98
C GLU A 17 18.27 -6.73 -1.80
N ARG A 18 18.12 -7.49 -2.90
CA ARG A 18 16.88 -7.48 -3.70
C ARG A 18 15.68 -8.02 -2.91
N ARG A 19 15.90 -9.02 -2.05
CA ARG A 19 14.84 -9.56 -1.17
C ARG A 19 14.41 -8.52 -0.15
N GLU A 20 15.36 -7.85 0.50
CA GLU A 20 15.07 -6.79 1.45
C GLU A 20 14.33 -5.62 0.79
N ALA A 21 14.77 -5.18 -0.40
CA ALA A 21 14.09 -4.15 -1.17
C ALA A 21 12.64 -4.56 -1.50
N LEU A 22 12.43 -5.80 -1.94
CA LEU A 22 11.08 -6.35 -2.20
C LEU A 22 10.19 -6.29 -0.94
N LEU A 23 10.70 -6.75 0.21
CA LEU A 23 9.96 -6.75 1.46
C LEU A 23 9.65 -5.34 1.98
N ARG A 24 10.46 -4.34 1.61
CA ARG A 24 10.25 -2.94 1.99
C ARG A 24 9.28 -2.22 1.07
N GLU A 25 9.41 -2.42 -0.25
CA GLU A 25 8.72 -1.61 -1.26
C GLU A 25 7.37 -2.20 -1.65
N GLN A 26 7.29 -3.52 -1.81
CA GLN A 26 6.08 -4.19 -2.26
C GLN A 26 4.88 -3.95 -1.32
N PRO A 27 5.02 -3.92 0.02
CA PRO A 27 3.89 -3.63 0.89
C PRO A 27 3.30 -2.23 0.67
N LEU A 28 4.13 -1.25 0.31
CA LEU A 28 3.67 0.11 0.03
C LEU A 28 2.83 0.14 -1.25
N LEU A 29 3.29 -0.54 -2.30
CA LEU A 29 2.55 -0.67 -3.55
C LEU A 29 1.21 -1.37 -3.35
N ILE A 30 1.20 -2.46 -2.58
CA ILE A 30 -0.04 -3.20 -2.24
C ILE A 30 -0.99 -2.31 -1.44
N GLY A 31 -0.48 -1.56 -0.46
CA GLY A 31 -1.28 -0.63 0.33
C GLY A 31 -1.89 0.49 -0.53
N ALA A 32 -1.12 1.04 -1.47
CA ALA A 32 -1.58 2.09 -2.36
C ALA A 32 -2.68 1.58 -3.30
N GLU A 33 -2.48 0.40 -3.88
CA GLU A 33 -3.47 -0.21 -4.78
C GLU A 33 -4.75 -0.58 -4.04
N TRP A 34 -4.62 -1.13 -2.83
CA TRP A 34 -5.77 -1.42 -1.99
C TRP A 34 -6.59 -0.15 -1.68
N ALA A 35 -5.91 0.95 -1.32
CA ALA A 35 -6.61 2.21 -1.10
C ALA A 35 -7.33 2.73 -2.35
N LYS A 36 -6.73 2.62 -3.54
CA LYS A 36 -7.39 3.02 -4.79
C LYS A 36 -8.68 2.23 -5.04
N VAL A 37 -8.63 0.90 -4.87
CA VAL A 37 -9.80 0.03 -5.05
C VAL A 37 -10.92 0.44 -4.09
N VAL A 38 -10.60 0.56 -2.80
CA VAL A 38 -11.60 0.90 -1.76
C VAL A 38 -12.14 2.33 -1.94
N CYS A 39 -11.30 3.29 -2.34
CA CYS A 39 -11.75 4.63 -2.71
C CYS A 39 -12.70 4.61 -3.91
N GLY A 40 -12.38 3.81 -4.94
CA GLY A 40 -13.24 3.61 -6.10
C GLY A 40 -14.59 3.03 -5.71
N GLU A 41 -14.60 1.95 -4.92
CA GLU A 41 -15.83 1.33 -4.41
C GLU A 41 -16.68 2.29 -3.58
N ALA A 42 -16.04 3.09 -2.70
CA ALA A 42 -16.72 4.09 -1.89
C ALA A 42 -17.34 5.20 -2.75
N LEU A 43 -16.63 5.67 -3.77
CA LEU A 43 -17.16 6.66 -4.72
C LEU A 43 -18.35 6.10 -5.51
N GLN A 44 -18.25 4.86 -6.00
CA GLN A 44 -19.36 4.24 -6.74
C GLN A 44 -20.58 3.97 -5.86
N SER A 45 -20.37 3.55 -4.60
CA SER A 45 -21.48 3.14 -3.73
C SER A 45 -22.10 4.29 -2.94
N ARG A 46 -21.32 5.31 -2.57
CA ARG A 46 -21.73 6.39 -1.65
C ARG A 46 -21.63 7.79 -2.26
N GLY A 47 -20.98 7.94 -3.42
CA GLY A 47 -20.71 9.23 -4.04
C GLY A 47 -19.60 10.05 -3.37
N SER A 48 -19.13 9.65 -2.19
CA SER A 48 -18.06 10.34 -1.45
C SER A 48 -17.15 9.37 -0.70
N ILE A 49 -15.94 9.85 -0.39
CA ILE A 49 -14.95 9.16 0.44
C ILE A 49 -14.94 9.88 1.79
N ASP A 50 -15.78 9.44 2.71
CA ASP A 50 -15.90 10.05 4.03
C ASP A 50 -15.71 9.02 5.14
N GLY A 51 -15.29 9.52 6.31
CA GLY A 51 -15.13 8.71 7.51
C GLY A 51 -13.80 7.95 7.61
N GLY A 52 -13.80 6.92 8.45
CA GLY A 52 -12.63 6.10 8.74
C GLY A 52 -12.27 5.17 7.59
N TRP A 53 -11.00 4.75 7.56
CA TRP A 53 -10.55 3.68 6.66
C TRP A 53 -11.29 2.38 7.02
N PRO A 54 -11.95 1.69 6.06
CA PRO A 54 -12.75 0.50 6.35
C PRO A 54 -11.93 -0.79 6.44
N GLY A 55 -10.70 -0.81 5.94
CA GLY A 55 -9.86 -2.00 5.94
C GLY A 55 -9.27 -2.33 7.32
N THR A 56 -8.86 -3.58 7.50
CA THR A 56 -8.27 -4.09 8.75
C THR A 56 -6.86 -4.67 8.55
N VAL A 57 -6.10 -4.81 9.64
CA VAL A 57 -4.75 -5.42 9.61
C VAL A 57 -4.79 -6.90 9.19
N PRO A 58 -5.73 -7.76 9.64
CA PRO A 58 -5.84 -9.12 9.15
C PRO A 58 -6.06 -9.22 7.63
N GLU A 59 -6.87 -8.34 7.05
CA GLU A 59 -7.04 -8.33 5.59
C GLU A 59 -5.77 -7.86 4.87
N ALA A 60 -5.06 -6.87 5.43
CA ALA A 60 -3.76 -6.45 4.92
C ALA A 60 -2.78 -7.63 4.92
N ARG A 61 -2.77 -8.42 6.01
CA ARG A 61 -1.96 -9.63 6.13
C ARG A 61 -2.31 -10.66 5.07
N GLY A 62 -3.59 -10.89 4.78
CA GLY A 62 -4.01 -11.79 3.70
C GLY A 62 -3.51 -11.34 2.33
N ARG A 63 -3.67 -10.04 2.01
CA ARG A 63 -3.17 -9.45 0.76
C ARG A 63 -1.65 -9.59 0.61
N ILE A 64 -0.91 -9.30 1.68
CA ILE A 64 0.55 -9.44 1.71
C ILE A 64 0.97 -10.90 1.54
N ALA A 65 0.40 -11.83 2.32
CA ALA A 65 0.75 -13.24 2.25
C ALA A 65 0.55 -13.81 0.84
N HIS A 66 -0.54 -13.42 0.18
CA HIS A 66 -0.82 -13.86 -1.19
C HIS A 66 0.15 -13.25 -2.21
N ALA A 67 0.36 -11.93 -2.19
CA ALA A 67 1.16 -11.25 -3.20
C ALA A 67 2.68 -11.51 -3.05
N LEU A 68 3.22 -11.34 -1.84
CA LEU A 68 4.63 -11.62 -1.58
C LEU A 68 4.91 -13.12 -1.62
N GLY A 69 3.99 -13.97 -1.15
CA GLY A 69 4.15 -15.42 -1.23
C GLY A 69 4.37 -15.90 -2.67
N GLN A 70 3.61 -15.37 -3.64
CA GLN A 70 3.81 -15.66 -5.06
C GLN A 70 5.16 -15.15 -5.58
N GLN A 71 5.54 -13.91 -5.26
CA GLN A 71 6.81 -13.33 -5.72
C GLN A 71 8.04 -14.05 -5.17
N LEU A 72 8.02 -14.41 -3.88
CA LEU A 72 9.09 -15.18 -3.24
C LEU A 72 9.20 -16.58 -3.84
N SER A 73 8.06 -17.25 -4.05
CA SER A 73 8.01 -18.58 -4.66
C SER A 73 8.54 -18.58 -6.10
N ALA A 74 8.17 -17.57 -6.90
CA ALA A 74 8.64 -17.42 -8.28
C ALA A 74 10.16 -17.23 -8.37
N ARG A 75 10.76 -16.59 -7.36
CA ARG A 75 12.22 -16.36 -7.25
C ARG A 75 12.95 -17.47 -6.49
N ARG A 76 12.23 -18.50 -6.02
CA ARG A 76 12.74 -19.57 -5.15
C ARG A 76 13.44 -19.04 -3.88
N TRP A 77 13.00 -17.88 -3.40
CA TRP A 77 13.47 -17.30 -2.15
C TRP A 77 12.77 -17.93 -0.95
N ALA A 78 13.41 -17.81 0.22
CA ALA A 78 12.80 -18.24 1.47
C ALA A 78 11.44 -17.57 1.68
N ALA A 79 10.46 -18.37 2.11
CA ALA A 79 9.11 -17.91 2.43
C ALA A 79 9.12 -16.80 3.49
N LEU A 80 8.04 -16.02 3.52
CA LEU A 80 7.84 -15.02 4.56
C LEU A 80 7.84 -15.65 5.95
N THR A 81 8.72 -15.16 6.81
CA THR A 81 8.66 -15.47 8.23
C THR A 81 7.47 -14.73 8.88
N PRO A 82 6.96 -15.22 10.03
CA PRO A 82 5.91 -14.53 10.77
C PRO A 82 6.20 -13.03 11.07
N PRO A 83 7.41 -12.62 11.52
CA PRO A 83 7.69 -11.20 11.75
C PRO A 83 7.74 -10.37 10.46
N GLU A 84 8.30 -10.90 9.36
CA GLU A 84 8.31 -10.20 8.07
C GLU A 84 6.90 -9.98 7.55
N LEU A 85 6.04 -11.00 7.66
CA LEU A 85 4.64 -10.89 7.28
C LEU A 85 3.91 -9.84 8.13
N ALA A 86 4.15 -9.81 9.44
CA ALA A 86 3.55 -8.82 10.33
C ALA A 86 4.00 -7.38 10.02
N ALA A 87 5.30 -7.18 9.77
CA ALA A 87 5.86 -5.89 9.40
C ALA A 87 5.31 -5.40 8.05
N ALA A 88 5.33 -6.27 7.03
CA ALA A 88 4.78 -5.96 5.70
C ALA A 88 3.27 -5.67 5.75
N ALA A 89 2.49 -6.47 6.50
CA ALA A 89 1.06 -6.23 6.67
C ALA A 89 0.77 -4.87 7.32
N SER A 90 1.55 -4.52 8.35
CA SER A 90 1.41 -3.24 9.05
C SER A 90 1.77 -2.08 8.14
N ALA A 91 2.87 -2.18 7.37
CA ALA A 91 3.28 -1.18 6.40
C ALA A 91 2.20 -0.95 5.33
N ALA A 92 1.65 -2.02 4.75
CA ALA A 92 0.58 -1.93 3.77
C ALA A 92 -0.70 -1.31 4.34
N TYR A 93 -1.11 -1.73 5.54
CA TYR A 93 -2.27 -1.16 6.24
C TYR A 93 -2.12 0.34 6.51
N HIS A 94 -0.98 0.76 7.07
CA HIS A 94 -0.74 2.16 7.36
C HIS A 94 -0.65 3.01 6.09
N HIS A 95 -0.03 2.47 5.03
CA HIS A 95 0.05 3.16 3.75
C HIS A 95 -1.34 3.32 3.11
N ALA A 96 -2.15 2.26 3.11
CA ALA A 96 -3.52 2.30 2.60
C ALA A 96 -4.39 3.30 3.37
N ARG A 97 -4.35 3.26 4.71
CA ARG A 97 -5.07 4.18 5.58
C ARG A 97 -4.67 5.65 5.33
N ARG A 98 -3.38 5.93 5.13
CA ARG A 98 -2.90 7.28 4.78
C ARG A 98 -3.42 7.72 3.42
N ALA A 99 -3.37 6.86 2.41
CA ALA A 99 -3.89 7.16 1.07
C ALA A 99 -5.40 7.46 1.10
N TRP A 100 -6.19 6.71 1.87
CA TRP A 100 -7.60 7.01 2.12
C TRP A 100 -7.82 8.39 2.76
N GLN A 101 -7.04 8.72 3.79
CA GLN A 101 -7.14 10.02 4.47
C GLN A 101 -6.79 11.19 3.54
N VAL A 102 -5.84 11.00 2.62
CA VAL A 102 -5.52 12.00 1.61
C VAL A 102 -6.67 12.15 0.62
N ALA A 103 -7.22 11.03 0.13
CA ALA A 103 -8.35 11.04 -0.79
C ALA A 103 -9.61 11.67 -0.19
N SER A 104 -9.93 11.39 1.08
CA SER A 104 -11.08 11.97 1.77
C SER A 104 -10.93 13.49 1.97
N LYS A 105 -9.71 13.96 2.25
CA LYS A 105 -9.44 15.41 2.38
C LYS A 105 -9.59 16.15 1.05
N GLN A 106 -9.10 15.59 -0.05
CA GLN A 106 -9.17 16.23 -1.38
C GLN A 106 -10.60 16.33 -1.92
N ARG A 107 -11.50 15.46 -1.47
CA ARG A 107 -12.90 15.40 -1.89
C ARG A 107 -13.86 16.17 -0.98
N ARG A 108 -13.39 16.78 0.10
CA ARG A 108 -14.17 17.80 0.81
C ARG A 108 -14.09 19.11 0.00
N PRO A 109 -15.11 19.48 -0.80
CA PRO A 109 -15.12 20.81 -1.40
C PRO A 109 -15.06 21.83 -0.27
N SER A 110 -14.14 22.77 -0.40
CA SER A 110 -14.07 23.93 0.48
C SER A 110 -15.42 24.63 0.44
N THR A 111 -16.14 24.65 1.55
CA THR A 111 -17.40 25.40 1.71
C THR A 111 -17.17 26.92 1.69
N ALA A 112 -16.04 27.39 1.16
CA ALA A 112 -15.56 28.76 1.25
C ALA A 112 -15.86 29.63 0.01
N THR A 113 -16.70 29.19 -0.93
CA THR A 113 -17.03 30.01 -2.13
C THR A 113 -18.50 29.87 -2.55
N ALA A 114 -19.42 29.97 -1.59
CA ALA A 114 -20.86 30.05 -1.88
C ALA A 114 -21.57 31.22 -1.16
N ALA A 115 -20.82 32.18 -0.60
CA ALA A 115 -21.39 33.25 0.23
C ALA A 115 -20.96 34.67 -0.18
N THR A 116 -20.77 34.95 -1.48
CA THR A 116 -20.43 36.32 -1.93
C THR A 116 -21.19 36.80 -3.16
N GLU A 117 -22.26 36.12 -3.60
CA GLU A 117 -23.07 36.60 -4.74
C GLU A 117 -24.55 36.78 -4.41
N ALA A 118 -24.84 37.38 -3.26
CA ALA A 118 -26.18 37.84 -2.91
C ALA A 118 -26.12 39.17 -2.15
N ARG A 119 -25.67 40.24 -2.81
CA ARG A 119 -25.90 41.64 -2.38
C ARG A 119 -25.66 42.63 -3.52
N LYS A 120 -26.67 42.81 -4.37
CA LYS A 120 -27.02 44.11 -4.98
C LYS A 120 -28.51 44.11 -5.34
N PRO A 121 -29.39 44.73 -4.54
CA PRO A 121 -30.61 45.30 -5.10
C PRO A 121 -30.22 46.60 -5.81
N GLY A 122 -30.42 46.65 -7.12
CA GLY A 122 -30.26 47.85 -7.93
C GLY A 122 -31.62 48.37 -8.36
N CYS A 123 -31.81 49.68 -8.10
CA CYS A 123 -32.85 50.62 -8.57
C CYS A 123 -34.30 50.42 -8.11
#